data_AF-A0AAD6HPV7-F1
#
_entry.id   AF-A0AAD6HPV7-F1
#
_cell.length_a   1.000
_cell.length_b   1.000
_cell.length_c   1.000
_cell.angle_alpha   90.00
_cell.angle_beta   90.00
_cell.angle_gamma   90.00
#
_symmetry.space_group_name_H-M   'P 1'
#
loop_
_entity.id
_entity.type
_entity.pdbx_description
1 polymer ?
#
loop_
_entity_poly.entity_id
_entity_poly.type
_entity_poly.pdbx_seq_one_letter_code
_entity_poly.pdbx_strand_id
1 'polypeptide(L)'
;MCNPPFYSSHEEMTATAELKTHAPHSTCTGADVEMITPGGEAAFVTRMIDESLQLRAKIQWYTSMLGKLSSVTTLVEALMERDNQNYAVTEFVQGNKTKRWAVAWSWGDMRPSMTSARGIPGFPKHLLPFPADYTFTLSSITYDAVMNAMNADLSSLPWYWKWDQSLSAGVGFASGNVWSRQARRKLKISGEKASMANSTSIPSEVELGVRVQLKLTRVQESSNNVEVLISWIRGADSVLFESFCGMLKRKLESK
;
A
#
# COMPACT_ATOMS: atom_id res chain seq x y z
N MET A 1 8.78 7.00 -14.07
CA MET A 1 8.16 8.23 -13.55
C MET A 1 7.86 9.18 -14.70
N CYS A 2 6.80 9.98 -14.60
CA CYS A 2 6.38 10.93 -15.63
C CYS A 2 5.87 12.23 -14.99
N ASN A 3 6.13 13.36 -15.66
CA ASN A 3 5.44 14.62 -15.44
C ASN A 3 4.80 15.00 -16.78
N PRO A 4 3.51 14.70 -17.00
CA PRO A 4 2.87 14.81 -18.29
C PRO A 4 2.53 16.28 -18.62
N PRO A 5 2.30 16.59 -19.90
CA PRO A 5 1.70 17.87 -20.28
C PRO A 5 0.31 18.00 -19.63
N PHE A 6 0.03 19.11 -18.94
CA PHE A 6 -1.16 19.26 -18.10
C PHE A 6 -2.42 19.67 -18.86
N TYR A 7 -2.26 20.36 -19.99
CA TYR A 7 -3.35 21.06 -20.67
C TYR A 7 -3.78 20.34 -21.95
N SER A 8 -5.07 20.39 -22.26
CA SER A 8 -5.64 19.84 -23.50
C SER A 8 -5.43 20.75 -24.70
N SER A 9 -5.34 22.06 -24.46
CA SER A 9 -5.17 23.07 -25.50
C SER A 9 -4.58 24.37 -24.93
N HIS A 10 -4.25 25.30 -25.82
CA HIS A 10 -3.73 26.62 -25.45
C HIS A 10 -4.80 27.49 -24.76
N GLU A 11 -6.07 27.32 -25.16
CA GLU A 11 -7.21 28.01 -24.55
C GLU A 11 -7.41 27.57 -23.10
N GLU A 12 -7.31 26.27 -22.81
CA GLU A 12 -7.42 25.75 -21.43
C GLU A 12 -6.30 26.30 -20.54
N MET A 13 -5.07 26.33 -21.07
CA MET A 13 -3.92 26.88 -20.37
C MET A 13 -4.13 28.36 -20.01
N THR A 14 -4.57 29.16 -20.98
CA THR A 14 -4.85 30.59 -20.79
C THR A 14 -5.97 30.82 -19.79
N ALA A 15 -7.11 30.12 -19.94
CA ALA A 15 -8.24 30.22 -19.02
C ALA A 15 -7.85 29.84 -17.57
N THR A 16 -7.00 28.82 -17.40
CA THR A 16 -6.48 28.43 -16.08
C THR A 16 -5.56 29.48 -15.48
N ALA A 17 -4.80 30.20 -16.31
CA ALA A 17 -3.96 31.30 -15.86
C ALA A 17 -4.79 32.51 -15.41
N GLU A 18 -5.87 32.83 -16.12
CA GLU A 18 -6.78 33.94 -15.80
C GLU A 18 -7.57 33.73 -14.50
N LEU A 19 -7.90 32.47 -14.17
CA LEU A 19 -8.56 32.13 -12.90
C LEU A 19 -7.68 32.37 -11.67
N LYS A 20 -6.36 32.53 -11.84
CA LYS A 20 -5.44 32.79 -10.72
C LYS A 20 -5.47 34.28 -10.40
N THR A 21 -5.92 34.60 -9.17
CA THR A 21 -5.99 35.98 -8.66
C THR A 21 -4.65 36.71 -8.68
N HIS A 22 -3.54 35.99 -8.61
CA HIS A 22 -2.18 36.55 -8.69
C HIS A 22 -1.37 35.75 -9.70
N ALA A 23 -0.52 36.45 -10.45
CA ALA A 23 0.46 35.82 -11.31
C ALA A 23 1.33 34.85 -10.49
N PRO A 24 1.64 33.65 -11.03
CA PRO A 24 2.56 32.74 -10.37
C PRO A 24 3.93 33.44 -10.19
N HIS A 25 4.57 33.24 -9.03
CA HIS A 25 5.92 33.75 -8.78
C HIS A 25 6.99 33.11 -9.69
N SER A 26 6.67 31.95 -10.28
CA SER A 26 7.50 31.24 -11.24
C SER A 26 7.07 31.54 -12.67
N THR A 27 8.01 31.93 -13.53
CA THR A 27 7.78 31.99 -14.98
C THR A 27 7.65 30.59 -15.54
N CYS A 28 6.58 30.31 -16.28
CA CYS A 28 6.43 29.06 -17.02
C CYS A 28 7.24 29.18 -18.32
N THR A 29 8.36 28.46 -18.41
CA THR A 29 9.26 28.47 -19.59
C THR A 29 9.18 27.18 -20.40
N GLY A 30 8.21 26.31 -20.10
CA GLY A 30 8.04 25.04 -20.81
C GLY A 30 7.64 25.27 -22.26
N ALA A 31 8.13 24.42 -23.16
CA ALA A 31 7.69 24.44 -24.55
C ALA A 31 6.23 23.96 -24.65
N ASP A 32 5.50 24.35 -25.69
CA ASP A 32 4.10 23.93 -25.89
C ASP A 32 3.93 22.40 -25.85
N VAL A 33 4.90 21.66 -26.40
CA VAL A 33 4.92 20.19 -26.39
C VAL A 33 5.12 19.58 -24.99
N GLU A 34 5.65 20.36 -24.05
CA GLU A 34 5.82 19.96 -22.65
C GLU A 34 4.60 20.35 -21.79
N MET A 35 3.74 21.24 -22.29
CA MET A 35 2.60 21.80 -21.55
C MET A 35 1.25 21.29 -22.05
N ILE A 36 1.14 20.98 -23.35
CA ILE A 36 -0.12 20.66 -24.02
C ILE A 36 -0.06 19.27 -24.68
N THR A 37 -1.12 18.50 -24.48
CA THR A 37 -1.38 17.23 -25.18
C THR A 37 -2.88 17.09 -25.41
N PRO A 38 -3.36 16.52 -26.52
CA PRO A 38 -4.79 16.26 -26.71
C PRO A 38 -5.39 15.49 -25.52
N GLY A 39 -6.48 16.02 -24.95
CA GLY A 39 -7.14 15.48 -23.76
C GLY A 39 -6.42 15.73 -22.41
N GLY A 40 -5.33 16.50 -22.41
CA GLY A 40 -4.59 16.89 -21.23
C GLY A 40 -3.93 15.73 -20.49
N GLU A 41 -3.51 15.98 -19.25
CA GLU A 41 -2.81 14.97 -18.44
C GLU A 41 -3.63 13.69 -18.23
N ALA A 42 -4.96 13.80 -18.12
CA ALA A 42 -5.81 12.64 -17.89
C ALA A 42 -5.75 11.68 -19.09
N ALA A 43 -5.94 12.16 -20.32
CA ALA A 43 -5.82 11.32 -21.51
C ALA A 43 -4.41 10.77 -21.70
N PHE A 44 -3.38 11.59 -21.42
CA PHE A 44 -2.00 11.17 -21.51
C PHE A 44 -1.69 10.00 -20.57
N VAL A 45 -2.07 10.10 -19.30
CA VAL A 45 -1.80 9.05 -18.30
C VAL A 45 -2.72 7.85 -18.47
N THR A 46 -3.95 8.01 -18.97
CA THR A 46 -4.79 6.86 -19.37
C THR A 46 -4.11 6.03 -20.46
N ARG A 47 -3.48 6.66 -21.47
CA ARG A 47 -2.68 5.93 -22.46
C ARG A 47 -1.51 5.19 -21.81
N MET A 48 -0.82 5.80 -20.84
CA MET A 48 0.24 5.11 -20.10
C MET A 48 -0.29 3.89 -19.33
N ILE A 49 -1.49 3.98 -18.74
CA ILE A 49 -2.15 2.85 -18.08
C ILE A 49 -2.40 1.73 -19.12
N ASP A 50 -2.92 2.07 -20.30
CA ASP A 50 -3.17 1.10 -21.37
C ASP A 50 -1.89 0.43 -21.88
N GLU A 51 -0.83 1.20 -22.12
CA GLU A 51 0.48 0.69 -22.51
C GLU A 51 1.10 -0.21 -21.43
N SER A 52 0.88 0.11 -20.15
CA SER A 52 1.40 -0.67 -19.04
C SER A 52 0.81 -2.09 -18.97
N LEU A 53 -0.34 -2.36 -19.59
CA LEU A 53 -0.92 -3.70 -19.70
C LEU A 53 -0.05 -4.67 -20.54
N GLN A 54 0.78 -4.14 -21.44
CA GLN A 54 1.71 -4.93 -22.25
C GLN A 54 2.99 -5.28 -21.47
N LEU A 55 3.46 -4.34 -20.63
CA LEU A 55 4.69 -4.50 -19.85
C LEU A 55 4.44 -5.22 -18.51
N ARG A 56 3.26 -5.04 -17.90
CA ARG A 56 2.84 -5.61 -16.61
C ARG A 56 3.93 -5.52 -15.54
N ALA A 57 4.33 -6.67 -15.00
CA ALA A 57 5.30 -6.81 -13.92
C ALA A 57 6.76 -6.64 -14.36
N LYS A 58 7.05 -6.37 -15.64
CA LYS A 58 8.40 -5.94 -16.06
C LYS A 58 8.82 -4.63 -15.40
N ILE A 59 7.84 -3.79 -15.05
CA ILE A 59 8.03 -2.58 -14.26
C ILE A 59 7.25 -2.77 -12.96
N GLN A 60 7.93 -2.59 -11.83
CA GLN A 60 7.32 -2.78 -10.52
C GLN A 60 6.25 -1.74 -10.21
N TRP A 61 6.52 -0.47 -10.55
CA TRP A 61 5.63 0.66 -10.33
C TRP A 61 5.72 1.66 -11.48
N TYR A 62 4.57 1.98 -12.06
CA TYR A 62 4.39 3.08 -12.98
C TYR A 62 3.91 4.29 -12.16
N THR A 63 4.39 5.48 -12.49
CA THR A 63 4.07 6.70 -11.72
C THR A 63 3.94 7.91 -12.63
N SER A 64 2.98 8.78 -12.31
CA SER A 64 2.82 10.08 -12.94
C SER A 64 2.46 11.15 -11.91
N MET A 65 3.10 12.31 -12.01
CA MET A 65 2.66 13.52 -11.32
C MET A 65 1.48 14.14 -12.07
N LEU A 66 0.61 14.86 -11.36
CA LEU A 66 -0.60 15.46 -11.89
C LEU A 66 -0.76 16.90 -11.38
N GLY A 67 -1.21 17.78 -12.25
CA GLY A 67 -1.50 19.19 -12.01
C GLY A 67 -2.90 19.45 -11.45
N LYS A 68 -3.87 18.55 -11.66
CA LYS A 68 -5.26 18.71 -11.25
C LYS A 68 -5.74 17.50 -10.42
N LEU A 69 -6.45 17.76 -9.33
CA LEU A 69 -7.04 16.71 -8.49
C LEU A 69 -8.12 15.91 -9.24
N SER A 70 -8.89 16.56 -10.13
CA SER A 70 -9.91 15.88 -10.95
C SER A 70 -9.31 14.78 -11.82
N SER A 71 -8.09 14.98 -12.33
CA SER A 71 -7.36 13.96 -13.10
C SER A 71 -7.07 12.71 -12.27
N VAL A 72 -6.81 12.85 -10.96
CA VAL A 72 -6.60 11.70 -10.06
C VAL A 72 -7.85 10.81 -10.04
N THR A 73 -9.04 11.39 -9.91
CA THR A 73 -10.30 10.65 -9.90
C THR A 73 -10.49 9.86 -11.19
N THR A 74 -10.37 10.51 -12.35
CA THR A 74 -10.51 9.86 -13.66
C THR A 74 -9.51 8.72 -13.85
N LEU A 75 -8.28 8.89 -13.39
CA LEU A 75 -7.23 7.88 -13.54
C LEU A 75 -7.41 6.69 -12.60
N VAL A 76 -7.93 6.92 -11.38
CA VAL A 76 -8.31 5.82 -10.47
C VAL A 76 -9.47 5.03 -11.05
N GLU A 77 -10.49 5.69 -11.58
CA GLU A 77 -11.62 5.01 -12.25
C GLU A 77 -11.12 4.18 -13.44
N ALA A 78 -10.24 4.73 -14.27
CA ALA A 78 -9.63 4.01 -15.38
C ALA A 78 -8.82 2.77 -14.94
N LEU A 79 -8.11 2.84 -13.81
CA LEU A 79 -7.42 1.69 -13.22
C LEU A 79 -8.41 0.62 -12.74
N MET A 80 -9.49 1.02 -12.08
CA MET A 80 -10.53 0.12 -11.58
C MET A 80 -11.27 -0.58 -12.73
N GLU A 81 -11.57 0.12 -13.82
CA GLU A 81 -12.15 -0.45 -15.05
C GLU A 81 -11.28 -1.53 -15.70
N ARG A 82 -9.97 -1.52 -15.42
CA ARG A 82 -8.98 -2.49 -15.91
C ARG A 82 -8.61 -3.53 -14.85
N ASP A 83 -9.48 -3.70 -13.84
CA ASP A 83 -9.31 -4.62 -12.72
C ASP A 83 -8.01 -4.40 -11.92
N ASN A 84 -7.46 -3.18 -11.94
CA ASN A 84 -6.28 -2.84 -11.14
C ASN A 84 -6.68 -2.31 -9.76
N GLN A 85 -6.37 -3.09 -8.72
CA GLN A 85 -6.56 -2.71 -7.33
C GLN A 85 -5.22 -2.46 -6.60
N ASN A 86 -4.12 -2.31 -7.33
CA ASN A 86 -2.79 -2.09 -6.76
C ASN A 86 -2.23 -0.74 -7.20
N TYR A 87 -2.84 0.32 -6.65
CA TYR A 87 -2.49 1.70 -6.94
C TYR A 87 -2.30 2.52 -5.67
N ALA A 88 -1.75 3.71 -5.84
CA ALA A 88 -1.44 4.67 -4.79
C ALA A 88 -1.73 6.08 -5.29
N VAL A 89 -2.30 6.90 -4.41
CA VAL A 89 -2.56 8.32 -4.67
C VAL A 89 -2.03 9.17 -3.51
N THR A 90 -1.38 10.28 -3.84
CA THR A 90 -0.82 11.18 -2.82
C THR A 90 -0.81 12.63 -3.30
N GLU A 91 -0.71 13.56 -2.35
CA GLU A 91 -0.58 15.00 -2.58
C GLU A 91 0.84 15.46 -2.20
N PHE A 92 1.45 16.26 -3.08
CA PHE A 92 2.67 17.01 -2.80
C PHE A 92 2.31 18.47 -2.55
N VAL A 93 2.65 18.96 -1.36
CA VAL A 93 2.43 20.35 -0.96
C VAL A 93 3.78 21.04 -0.85
N GLN A 94 4.05 22.00 -1.73
CA GLN A 94 5.26 22.81 -1.70
C GLN A 94 4.92 24.28 -1.44
N GLY A 95 5.33 24.77 -0.27
CA GLY A 95 4.94 26.08 0.23
C GLY A 95 3.43 26.16 0.49
N ASN A 96 2.86 27.37 0.41
CA ASN A 96 1.48 27.61 0.85
C ASN A 96 0.44 27.53 -0.29
N LYS A 97 0.86 27.38 -1.54
CA LYS A 97 -0.03 27.54 -2.71
C LYS A 97 0.07 26.45 -3.76
N THR A 98 1.24 25.85 -3.97
CA THR A 98 1.43 24.87 -5.04
C THR A 98 1.14 23.47 -4.52
N LYS A 99 0.02 22.92 -4.98
CA LYS A 99 -0.33 21.51 -4.82
C LYS A 99 -0.10 20.77 -6.12
N ARG A 100 0.45 19.57 -6.01
CA ARG A 100 0.51 18.56 -7.07
C ARG A 100 0.01 17.25 -6.51
N TRP A 101 -0.44 16.38 -7.37
CA TRP A 101 -0.83 15.03 -6.99
C TRP A 101 0.07 14.04 -7.70
N ALA A 102 0.08 12.81 -7.22
CA ALA A 102 0.69 11.71 -7.93
C ALA A 102 -0.23 10.50 -7.89
N VAL A 103 -0.25 9.78 -9.00
CA VAL A 103 -0.82 8.45 -9.11
C VAL A 103 0.31 7.47 -9.39
N ALA A 104 0.24 6.30 -8.77
CA ALA A 104 1.13 5.18 -9.03
C ALA A 104 0.32 3.90 -9.12
N TRP A 105 0.73 2.97 -9.98
CA TRP A 105 0.08 1.66 -10.11
C TRP A 105 1.10 0.56 -10.41
N SER A 106 0.74 -0.66 -10.04
CA SER A 106 1.52 -1.87 -10.22
C SER A 106 0.62 -2.98 -10.76
N TRP A 107 1.16 -3.82 -11.63
CA TRP A 107 0.52 -5.08 -12.06
C TRP A 107 1.07 -6.29 -11.32
N GLY A 108 2.01 -6.07 -10.39
CA GLY A 108 2.56 -7.08 -9.51
C GLY A 108 1.83 -7.16 -8.17
N ASP A 109 2.36 -8.00 -7.29
CA ASP A 109 1.80 -8.32 -5.98
C ASP A 109 2.38 -7.47 -4.83
N MET A 110 3.48 -6.75 -5.07
CA MET A 110 4.08 -5.84 -4.09
C MET A 110 3.15 -4.68 -3.78
N ARG A 111 2.93 -4.42 -2.49
CA ARG A 111 2.02 -3.38 -2.00
C ARG A 111 2.78 -2.13 -1.53
N PRO A 112 2.25 -0.92 -1.79
CA PRO A 112 2.83 0.31 -1.27
C PRO A 112 2.48 0.48 0.21
N SER A 113 3.24 1.30 0.94
CA SER A 113 2.85 1.68 2.29
C SER A 113 1.59 2.54 2.28
N MET A 114 0.77 2.44 3.32
CA MET A 114 -0.44 3.25 3.48
C MET A 114 -0.18 4.76 3.40
N THR A 115 0.93 5.21 3.99
CA THR A 115 1.35 6.61 3.99
C THR A 115 1.56 7.16 2.58
N SER A 116 2.03 6.33 1.66
CA SER A 116 2.23 6.71 0.26
C SER A 116 1.00 6.47 -0.61
N ALA A 117 0.14 5.52 -0.23
CA ALA A 117 -0.97 5.06 -1.07
C ALA A 117 -2.28 5.84 -0.89
N ARG A 118 -2.46 6.48 0.27
CA ARG A 118 -3.71 7.17 0.66
C ARG A 118 -3.44 8.58 1.17
N GLY A 119 -2.49 9.27 0.53
CA GLY A 119 -1.93 10.55 0.99
C GLY A 119 -2.69 11.80 0.56
N ILE A 120 -3.93 11.69 0.04
CA ILE A 120 -4.74 12.85 -0.37
C ILE A 120 -5.81 13.14 0.71
N PRO A 121 -5.72 14.27 1.43
CA PRO A 121 -6.73 14.66 2.42
C PRO A 121 -8.11 14.85 1.80
N GLY A 122 -9.14 14.27 2.41
CA GLY A 122 -10.53 14.44 1.95
C GLY A 122 -10.90 13.73 0.64
N PHE A 123 -10.01 12.91 0.08
CA PHE A 123 -10.31 12.15 -1.14
C PHE A 123 -11.42 11.10 -0.91
N PRO A 124 -12.30 10.85 -1.90
CA PRO A 124 -13.40 9.90 -1.73
C PRO A 124 -12.92 8.51 -1.32
N LYS A 125 -13.45 7.98 -0.21
CA LYS A 125 -12.97 6.71 0.37
C LYS A 125 -13.08 5.50 -0.57
N HIS A 126 -14.08 5.50 -1.45
CA HIS A 126 -14.29 4.43 -2.43
C HIS A 126 -13.28 4.44 -3.58
N LEU A 127 -12.57 5.56 -3.77
CA LEU A 127 -11.48 5.71 -4.75
C LEU A 127 -10.10 5.47 -4.12
N LEU A 128 -10.02 5.29 -2.80
CA LEU A 128 -8.76 4.96 -2.15
C LEU A 128 -8.48 3.44 -2.25
N PRO A 129 -7.22 3.04 -2.52
CA PRO A 129 -6.85 1.62 -2.60
C PRO A 129 -7.10 0.93 -1.26
N PHE A 130 -7.36 -0.39 -1.25
CA PHE A 130 -7.61 -1.15 -0.03
C PHE A 130 -6.58 -0.86 1.08
N PRO A 131 -6.98 -0.68 2.36
CA PRO A 131 -6.06 -0.39 3.44
C PRO A 131 -5.02 -1.49 3.66
N ALA A 132 -3.76 -1.23 3.33
CA ALA A 132 -2.67 -2.18 3.52
C ALA A 132 -2.19 -2.30 4.98
N ASP A 133 -2.66 -1.47 5.91
CA ASP A 133 -2.30 -1.57 7.33
C ASP A 133 -3.52 -1.96 8.19
N TYR A 134 -3.26 -2.81 9.17
CA TYR A 134 -4.20 -3.18 10.23
C TYR A 134 -3.52 -2.97 11.59
N THR A 135 -4.14 -2.18 12.45
CA THR A 135 -3.58 -1.85 13.77
C THR A 135 -4.55 -2.24 14.90
N PHE A 136 -4.01 -2.75 15.99
CA PHE A 136 -4.73 -2.93 17.24
C PHE A 136 -3.79 -2.74 18.44
N THR A 137 -4.36 -2.50 19.62
CA THR A 137 -3.61 -2.22 20.84
C THR A 137 -3.92 -3.25 21.89
N LEU A 138 -2.88 -3.75 22.55
CA LEU A 138 -2.97 -4.63 23.71
C LEU A 138 -2.64 -3.82 24.96
N SER A 139 -3.53 -3.87 25.94
CA SER A 139 -3.39 -3.13 27.20
C SER A 139 -2.87 -4.02 28.32
N SER A 140 -2.16 -3.43 29.28
CA SER A 140 -1.71 -4.12 30.50
C SER A 140 -0.81 -5.35 30.25
N ILE A 141 -0.11 -5.38 29.12
CA ILE A 141 0.82 -6.45 28.73
C ILE A 141 2.19 -5.86 28.38
N THR A 142 3.25 -6.60 28.68
CA THR A 142 4.61 -6.16 28.36
C THR A 142 4.95 -6.42 26.91
N TYR A 143 5.81 -5.58 26.34
CA TYR A 143 6.35 -5.77 24.99
C TYR A 143 6.95 -7.17 24.82
N ASP A 144 7.77 -7.64 25.76
CA ASP A 144 8.42 -8.94 25.67
C ASP A 144 7.42 -10.10 25.72
N ALA A 145 6.35 -9.99 26.51
CA ALA A 145 5.30 -11.01 26.55
C ALA A 145 4.58 -11.10 25.20
N VAL A 146 4.21 -9.97 24.60
CA VAL A 146 3.59 -9.93 23.26
C VAL A 146 4.53 -10.51 22.20
N MET A 147 5.79 -10.06 22.20
CA MET A 147 6.81 -10.50 21.25
C MET A 147 7.06 -12.01 21.33
N ASN A 148 7.24 -12.55 22.54
CA ASN A 148 7.48 -13.98 22.75
C ASN A 148 6.27 -14.82 22.34
N ALA A 149 5.06 -14.41 22.72
CA ALA A 149 3.84 -15.11 22.34
C ALA A 149 3.62 -15.12 20.82
N MET A 150 3.81 -13.97 20.17
CA MET A 150 3.70 -13.82 18.73
C MET A 150 4.73 -14.69 18.00
N ASN A 151 6.01 -14.59 18.37
CA ASN A 151 7.07 -15.35 17.70
C ASN A 151 6.93 -16.85 17.92
N ALA A 152 6.49 -17.31 19.10
CA ALA A 152 6.21 -18.72 19.35
C ALA A 152 5.08 -19.24 18.45
N ASP A 153 3.99 -18.49 18.31
CA ASP A 153 2.86 -18.87 17.44
C ASP A 153 3.25 -18.81 15.95
N LEU A 154 3.85 -17.71 15.49
CA LEU A 154 4.15 -17.50 14.07
C LEU A 154 5.28 -18.39 13.55
N SER A 155 6.31 -18.68 14.36
CA SER A 155 7.37 -19.62 13.97
C SER A 155 6.90 -21.08 13.93
N SER A 156 5.73 -21.38 14.53
CA SER A 156 5.16 -22.74 14.48
C SER A 156 4.39 -23.04 13.18
N LEU A 157 4.14 -22.02 12.36
CA LEU A 157 3.41 -22.16 11.10
C LEU A 157 4.35 -22.61 9.96
N PRO A 158 3.84 -23.35 8.97
CA PRO A 158 4.64 -23.78 7.81
C PRO A 158 4.73 -22.66 6.76
N TRP A 159 5.48 -21.61 7.08
CA TRP A 159 5.75 -20.47 6.20
C TRP A 159 7.13 -19.90 6.51
N TYR A 160 7.58 -18.92 5.71
CA TYR A 160 8.76 -18.14 6.06
C TYR A 160 8.35 -17.10 7.12
N TRP A 161 9.07 -17.04 8.23
CA TRP A 161 8.93 -16.00 9.26
C TRP A 161 10.31 -15.62 9.79
N LYS A 162 10.60 -14.32 9.85
CA LYS A 162 11.84 -13.79 10.41
C LYS A 162 11.55 -12.56 11.26
N TRP A 163 11.94 -12.61 12.52
CA TRP A 163 11.88 -11.49 13.45
C TRP A 163 13.21 -10.73 13.49
N ASP A 164 13.15 -9.41 13.48
CA ASP A 164 14.27 -8.50 13.71
C ASP A 164 14.02 -7.71 14.99
N GLN A 165 14.79 -8.02 16.04
CA GLN A 165 14.69 -7.39 17.34
C GLN A 165 14.98 -5.88 17.29
N SER A 166 15.90 -5.46 16.42
CA SER A 166 16.34 -4.06 16.34
C SER A 166 15.27 -3.13 15.77
N LEU A 167 14.42 -3.69 14.90
CA LEU A 167 13.31 -2.98 14.26
C LEU A 167 11.98 -3.19 14.98
N SER A 168 11.97 -4.01 16.03
CA SER A 168 10.76 -4.50 16.69
C SER A 168 9.73 -5.01 15.68
N ALA A 169 10.21 -5.72 14.66
CA ALA A 169 9.38 -6.11 13.52
C ALA A 169 9.76 -7.46 12.96
N GLY A 170 8.77 -8.18 12.44
CA GLY A 170 8.95 -9.44 11.74
C GLY A 170 8.31 -9.40 10.37
N VAL A 171 8.87 -10.19 9.46
CA VAL A 171 8.37 -10.34 8.10
C VAL A 171 8.06 -11.81 7.85
N GLY A 172 6.89 -12.08 7.26
CA GLY A 172 6.49 -13.42 6.88
C GLY A 172 5.91 -13.51 5.49
N PHE A 173 6.14 -14.65 4.85
CA PHE A 173 5.66 -14.94 3.49
C PHE A 173 5.11 -16.36 3.42
N ALA A 174 3.88 -16.49 2.94
CA ALA A 174 3.21 -17.76 2.74
C ALA A 174 2.72 -17.90 1.29
N SER A 175 2.78 -19.12 0.77
CA SER A 175 2.16 -19.53 -0.50
C SER A 175 0.67 -19.83 -0.36
N GLY A 176 0.04 -19.42 0.74
CA GLY A 176 -1.38 -19.59 1.00
C GLY A 176 -1.73 -19.57 2.48
N ASN A 177 -2.98 -19.88 2.81
CA ASN A 177 -3.47 -19.88 4.19
C ASN A 177 -2.88 -21.04 4.99
N VAL A 178 -2.03 -20.74 5.98
CA VAL A 178 -1.39 -21.73 6.86
C VAL A 178 -1.80 -21.62 8.34
N TRP A 179 -2.51 -20.55 8.71
CA TRP A 179 -2.84 -20.22 10.12
C TRP A 179 -4.27 -20.60 10.52
N SER A 180 -5.20 -20.70 9.57
CA SER A 180 -6.59 -21.03 9.88
C SER A 180 -6.73 -22.42 10.51
N ARG A 181 -7.83 -22.65 11.24
CA ARG A 181 -8.11 -23.98 11.83
C ARG A 181 -8.25 -25.05 10.74
N GLN A 182 -8.91 -24.70 9.63
CA GLN A 182 -9.08 -25.57 8.48
C GLN A 182 -7.73 -25.92 7.85
N ALA A 183 -6.88 -24.91 7.60
CA ALA A 183 -5.52 -25.12 7.05
C ALA A 183 -4.69 -26.04 7.94
N ARG A 184 -4.64 -25.75 9.26
CA ARG A 184 -3.88 -26.56 10.21
C ARG A 184 -4.40 -28.00 10.33
N ARG A 185 -5.72 -28.21 10.18
CA ARG A 185 -6.32 -29.57 10.14
C ARG A 185 -5.92 -30.30 8.86
N LYS A 186 -5.98 -29.64 7.70
CA LYS A 186 -5.56 -30.21 6.41
C LYS A 186 -4.09 -30.66 6.44
N LEU A 187 -3.20 -29.80 6.94
CA LEU A 187 -1.76 -30.10 7.09
C LEU A 187 -1.47 -31.27 8.05
N LYS A 188 -2.29 -31.46 9.09
CA LYS A 188 -2.16 -32.60 9.99
C LYS A 188 -2.58 -33.91 9.32
N ILE A 189 -3.57 -33.85 8.43
CA ILE A 189 -4.06 -35.01 7.67
C ILE A 189 -3.07 -35.39 6.55
N SER A 190 -2.46 -34.41 5.88
CA SER A 190 -1.47 -34.65 4.82
C SER A 190 -0.11 -35.14 5.31
N GLY A 191 0.18 -35.05 6.62
CA GLY A 191 1.48 -35.45 7.19
C GLY A 191 2.62 -34.45 6.95
N GLU A 192 2.36 -33.36 6.21
CA GLU A 192 3.35 -32.32 5.85
C GLU A 192 3.70 -31.37 7.01
N LYS A 193 3.05 -31.54 8.16
CA LYS A 193 3.18 -30.64 9.31
C LYS A 193 4.60 -30.56 9.88
N ALA A 194 5.42 -31.59 9.68
CA ALA A 194 6.78 -31.69 10.22
C ALA A 194 7.88 -31.24 9.24
N SER A 195 7.64 -31.23 7.93
CA SER A 195 8.69 -30.92 6.93
C SER A 195 8.80 -29.44 6.56
N MET A 196 7.82 -28.60 6.92
CA MET A 196 7.75 -27.19 6.52
C MET A 196 7.71 -26.19 7.68
N ALA A 197 7.76 -26.64 8.94
CA ALA A 197 7.90 -25.73 10.07
C ALA A 197 9.23 -24.96 9.96
N ASN A 198 9.17 -23.62 9.98
CA ASN A 198 10.31 -22.73 9.70
C ASN A 198 10.95 -22.95 8.31
N SER A 199 10.22 -22.66 7.23
CA SER A 199 10.86 -22.53 5.92
C SER A 199 11.97 -21.48 5.98
N THR A 200 13.21 -21.89 5.67
CA THR A 200 14.37 -21.00 5.69
C THR A 200 14.45 -20.08 4.47
N SER A 201 13.71 -20.41 3.40
CA SER A 201 13.61 -19.61 2.19
C SER A 201 12.21 -19.04 1.98
N ILE A 202 12.14 -17.84 1.40
CA ILE A 202 10.89 -17.25 0.92
C ILE A 202 10.34 -18.12 -0.22
N PRO A 203 9.04 -18.48 -0.23
CA PRO A 203 8.44 -19.22 -1.34
C PRO A 203 8.58 -18.49 -2.68
N SER A 204 8.70 -19.24 -3.77
CA SER A 204 8.70 -18.67 -5.13
C SER A 204 7.40 -17.95 -5.46
N GLU A 205 6.27 -18.54 -5.03
CA GLU A 205 4.93 -17.96 -5.14
C GLU A 205 4.45 -17.52 -3.76
N VAL A 206 4.16 -16.22 -3.63
CA VAL A 206 3.72 -15.61 -2.38
C VAL A 206 2.28 -15.13 -2.57
N GLU A 207 1.34 -15.78 -1.90
CA GLU A 207 -0.05 -15.34 -1.84
C GLU A 207 -0.25 -14.27 -0.76
N LEU A 208 0.51 -14.33 0.34
CA LEU A 208 0.52 -13.33 1.40
C LEU A 208 1.94 -13.06 1.91
N GLY A 209 2.34 -11.79 1.86
CA GLY A 209 3.48 -11.25 2.57
C GLY A 209 3.04 -10.17 3.55
N VAL A 210 3.49 -10.27 4.80
CA VAL A 210 3.17 -9.30 5.86
C VAL A 210 4.41 -8.85 6.60
N ARG A 211 4.38 -7.60 7.08
CA ARG A 211 5.29 -7.08 8.10
C ARG A 211 4.48 -6.81 9.36
N VAL A 212 4.86 -7.41 10.49
CA VAL A 212 4.26 -7.11 11.80
C VAL A 212 5.26 -6.31 12.61
N GLN A 213 4.85 -5.16 13.14
CA GLN A 213 5.68 -4.31 13.99
C GLN A 213 5.00 -4.10 15.33
N LEU A 214 5.78 -4.17 16.40
CA LEU A 214 5.37 -3.85 17.76
C LEU A 214 5.89 -2.47 18.13
N LYS A 215 5.04 -1.62 18.70
CA LYS A 215 5.41 -0.31 19.23
C LYS A 215 4.91 -0.17 20.66
N LEU A 216 5.79 0.26 21.55
CA LEU A 216 5.41 0.57 22.92
C LEU A 216 4.76 1.95 22.95
N THR A 217 3.52 2.01 23.43
CA THR A 217 2.77 3.25 23.59
C THR A 217 2.54 3.47 25.08
N ARG A 218 3.06 4.58 25.61
CA ARG A 218 2.85 4.94 27.03
C ARG A 218 1.50 5.63 27.17
N VAL A 219 0.64 5.11 28.04
CA VAL A 219 -0.51 5.84 28.57
C VAL A 219 -0.17 6.26 30.00
N GLN A 220 -0.70 7.41 30.43
CA GLN A 220 -0.41 8.09 31.71
C GLN A 220 -0.01 7.15 32.87
N GLU A 221 1.20 7.37 33.36
CA GLU A 221 1.85 6.97 34.63
C GLU A 221 1.79 5.52 35.16
N SER A 222 1.05 4.56 34.59
CA SER A 222 1.02 3.21 35.19
C SER A 222 0.77 2.01 34.27
N SER A 223 0.42 2.19 32.99
CA SER A 223 0.22 1.06 32.08
C SER A 223 0.94 1.23 30.74
N ASN A 224 1.71 0.21 30.38
CA ASN A 224 2.31 0.07 29.07
C ASN A 224 1.28 -0.58 28.14
N ASN A 225 1.03 0.05 27.00
CA ASN A 225 0.27 -0.55 25.91
C ASN A 225 1.24 -0.94 24.79
N VAL A 226 0.91 -2.00 24.08
CA VAL A 226 1.66 -2.43 22.89
C VAL A 226 0.74 -2.29 21.68
N GLU A 227 1.07 -1.36 20.79
CA GLU A 227 0.45 -1.26 19.48
C GLU A 227 1.08 -2.30 18.54
N VAL A 228 0.22 -3.08 17.89
CA VAL A 228 0.59 -4.05 16.86
C VAL A 228 0.14 -3.50 15.51
N LEU A 229 1.10 -3.24 14.63
CA LEU A 229 0.87 -2.81 13.25
C LEU A 229 1.18 -3.98 12.31
N ILE A 230 0.19 -4.42 11.55
CA ILE A 230 0.33 -5.42 10.50
C ILE A 230 0.22 -4.72 9.15
N SER A 231 1.27 -4.73 8.36
CA SER A 231 1.30 -4.19 7.00
C SER A 231 1.28 -5.31 5.96
N TRP A 232 0.36 -5.25 5.02
CA TRP A 232 0.30 -6.06 3.81
C TRP A 232 1.36 -5.56 2.83
N ILE A 233 2.41 -6.35 2.62
CA ILE A 233 3.56 -5.95 1.78
C ILE A 233 3.59 -6.69 0.44
N ARG A 234 2.92 -7.84 0.34
CA ARG A 234 2.87 -8.65 -0.88
C ARG A 234 1.60 -9.50 -0.96
N GLY A 235 1.02 -9.65 -2.14
CA GLY A 235 -0.14 -10.51 -2.41
C GLY A 235 -1.33 -9.76 -3.02
N ALA A 236 -2.31 -10.50 -3.54
CA ALA A 236 -3.48 -9.94 -4.22
C ALA A 236 -4.78 -10.07 -3.42
N ASP A 237 -4.89 -11.04 -2.51
CA ASP A 237 -6.12 -11.38 -1.80
C ASP A 237 -6.25 -10.61 -0.47
N SER A 238 -7.16 -9.63 -0.43
CA SER A 238 -7.45 -8.86 0.78
C SER A 238 -8.13 -9.70 1.87
N VAL A 239 -8.94 -10.70 1.49
CA VAL A 239 -9.63 -11.59 2.44
C VAL A 239 -8.60 -12.46 3.17
N LEU A 240 -7.56 -12.90 2.45
CA LEU A 240 -6.45 -13.64 3.05
C LEU A 240 -5.67 -12.77 4.06
N PHE A 241 -5.39 -11.51 3.71
CA PHE A 241 -4.77 -10.55 4.63
C PHE A 241 -5.63 -10.29 5.87
N GLU A 242 -6.91 -9.99 5.71
CA GLU A 242 -7.84 -9.75 6.83
C GLU A 242 -7.97 -10.99 7.73
N SER A 243 -7.97 -12.18 7.14
CA SER A 243 -7.97 -13.46 7.87
C SER A 243 -6.73 -13.62 8.75
N PHE A 244 -5.54 -13.26 8.24
CA PHE A 244 -4.29 -13.25 9.01
C PHE A 244 -4.38 -12.24 10.17
N CYS A 245 -4.79 -11.00 9.88
CA CYS A 245 -4.93 -9.94 10.87
C CYS A 245 -5.87 -10.34 12.01
N GLY A 246 -7.06 -10.86 11.67
CA GLY A 246 -8.03 -11.33 12.65
C GLY A 246 -7.52 -12.53 13.46
N MET A 247 -6.74 -13.42 12.84
CA MET A 247 -6.10 -14.54 13.55
C MET A 247 -5.09 -14.05 14.58
N LEU A 248 -4.16 -13.18 14.18
CA LEU A 248 -3.10 -12.68 15.05
C LEU A 248 -3.67 -11.85 16.20
N LYS A 249 -4.63 -10.96 15.91
CA LYS A 249 -5.32 -10.17 16.93
C LYS A 249 -5.96 -11.04 18.00
N ARG A 250 -6.84 -11.98 17.62
CA ARG A 250 -7.50 -12.89 18.57
C ARG A 250 -6.52 -13.72 19.39
N LYS A 251 -5.39 -14.10 18.80
CA LYS A 251 -4.35 -14.86 19.50
C LYS A 251 -3.67 -14.03 20.58
N LEU A 252 -3.29 -12.80 20.28
CA LEU A 252 -2.60 -11.94 21.22
C LEU A 252 -3.53 -11.34 22.28
N GLU A 253 -4.80 -11.07 21.96
CA GLU A 253 -5.81 -10.64 22.95
C GLU A 253 -6.18 -11.73 23.96
N SER A 254 -5.92 -13.01 23.65
CA SER A 254 -6.18 -14.13 24.56
C SER A 254 -5.06 -14.39 25.58
N LYS A 255 -4.02 -13.56 25.58
CA LYS A 255 -2.84 -13.67 26.44
C LYS A 255 -2.87 -12.62 27.54
#